data_AF-T1HB46-F1
#
_entry.id   AF-T1HB46-F1
#
_cell.length_a   1.000
_cell.length_b   1.000
_cell.length_c   1.000
_cell.angle_alpha   90.00
_cell.angle_beta   90.00
_cell.angle_gamma   90.00
#
_symmetry.space_group_name_H-M   'P 1'
#
loop_
_entity.id
_entity.type
_entity.pdbx_description
1 polymer ?
#
loop_
_entity_poly.entity_id
_entity_poly.type
_entity_poly.pdbx_seq_one_letter_code
_entity_poly.pdbx_strand_id
1 'polypeptide(L)' 'MGGSIDSNATIQKIRETMARFGIPKVLVTDNGPQFTSQAFQDFCSINGIRKA' A
#
# COMPACT_ATOMS: atom_id res chain seq x y z
N MET A 1 -3.32 16.04 -18.49
CA MET A 1 -4.18 15.01 -17.86
C MET A 1 -3.33 14.28 -16.83
N GLY A 2 -3.34 14.75 -15.58
CA GLY A 2 -2.58 14.14 -14.49
C GLY A 2 -3.38 12.98 -13.90
N GLY A 3 -2.86 11.76 -14.00
CA GLY A 3 -3.44 10.63 -13.27
C GLY A 3 -3.26 10.86 -11.77
N SER A 4 -4.36 11.06 -11.06
CA SER A 4 -4.34 11.12 -9.59
C SER A 4 -3.84 9.78 -9.07
N ILE A 5 -2.70 9.76 -8.38
CA ILE A 5 -2.23 8.56 -7.67
C ILE A 5 -3.08 8.44 -6.42
N ASP A 6 -4.12 7.62 -6.49
CA ASP A 6 -5.01 7.35 -5.37
C ASP A 6 -4.53 6.13 -4.55
N SER A 7 -4.89 6.10 -3.27
CA SER A 7 -4.53 4.99 -2.39
C SER A 7 -5.10 3.65 -2.85
N ASN A 8 -6.27 3.61 -3.47
CA ASN A 8 -6.87 2.33 -3.91
C ASN A 8 -6.10 1.76 -5.10
N ALA A 9 -5.76 2.56 -6.11
CA ALA A 9 -4.90 2.13 -7.21
C ALA A 9 -3.54 1.66 -6.70
N THR A 10 -2.96 2.39 -5.74
CA THR A 10 -1.70 2.01 -5.08
C THR A 10 -1.81 0.65 -4.36
N ILE A 11 -2.89 0.45 -3.59
CA ILE A 11 -3.19 -0.82 -2.91
C ILE A 11 -3.34 -1.96 -3.92
N GLN A 12 -4.02 -1.75 -5.04
CA GLN A 12 -4.16 -2.78 -6.08
C GLN A 12 -2.80 -3.23 -6.62
N LYS A 13 -1.90 -2.29 -6.90
CA LYS A 13 -0.53 -2.62 -7.36
C LYS A 13 0.30 -3.37 -6.32
N ILE A 14 0.11 -3.04 -5.04
CA ILE A 14 0.77 -3.77 -3.97
C ILE A 14 0.20 -5.18 -3.84
N ARG A 15 -1.12 -5.37 -3.96
CA ARG A 15 -1.75 -6.71 -3.98
C ARG A 15 -1.23 -7.58 -5.13
N GLU A 16 -1.11 -7.03 -6.34
CA GLU A 16 -0.51 -7.72 -7.49
C GLU A 16 0.95 -8.17 -7.22
N THR A 17 1.68 -7.38 -6.43
CA THR A 17 3.05 -7.70 -6.03
C THR A 17 3.08 -8.80 -4.97
N MET A 18 2.21 -8.70 -3.96
CA MET A 18 2.07 -9.73 -2.91
C MET A 18 1.64 -11.09 -3.48
N ALA A 19 0.76 -11.11 -4.47
CA ALA A 19 0.34 -12.34 -5.13
C ALA A 19 1.51 -13.10 -5.78
N ARG A 20 2.56 -12.37 -6.21
CA ARG A 20 3.74 -12.95 -6.87
C ARG A 20 4.84 -13.36 -5.89
N PHE A 21 5.04 -12.57 -4.83
CA PHE A 21 6.20 -12.72 -3.94
C PHE A 21 5.85 -13.07 -2.49
N GLY A 22 4.56 -13.15 -2.17
CA GLY A 22 4.07 -13.29 -0.80
C GLY A 22 3.87 -11.95 -0.09
N ILE A 23 3.26 -12.01 1.10
CA ILE A 23 2.97 -10.84 1.92
C ILE A 23 4.26 -10.42 2.67
N PRO A 24 4.75 -9.19 2.50
CA PRO A 24 5.91 -8.70 3.22
C PRO A 24 5.58 -8.43 4.70
N LYS A 25 6.57 -8.60 5.58
CA LYS A 25 6.43 -8.23 7.00
C LYS A 25 6.49 -6.71 7.23
N VAL A 26 7.23 -6.00 6.37
CA VAL A 26 7.50 -4.56 6.49
C VAL A 26 7.41 -3.91 5.12
N LEU A 27 6.77 -2.74 5.06
CA LEU A 27 6.67 -1.92 3.86
C LEU A 27 7.18 -0.53 4.18
N VAL A 28 8.24 -0.11 3.47
CA VAL A 28 8.88 1.21 3.60
C VAL A 28 8.44 2.02 2.39
N THR A 29 7.84 3.19 2.63
CA THR A 29 7.36 4.09 1.57
C THR A 29 7.84 5.52 1.84
N ASP A 30 7.72 6.38 0.85
CA ASP A 30 7.70 7.82 1.14
C ASP A 30 6.42 8.20 1.91
N ASN A 31 6.35 9.45 2.39
CA ASN A 31 5.19 9.99 3.09
C ASN A 31 4.15 10.58 2.13
N GLY A 32 4.08 10.08 0.89
CA GLY A 32 3.07 10.47 -0.07
C GLY A 32 1.65 10.22 0.46
N PRO A 33 0.66 11.04 0.04
CA PRO A 33 -0.72 10.94 0.51
C PRO A 33 -1.33 9.55 0.28
N GLN A 34 -0.90 8.86 -0.78
CA GLN A 34 -1.34 7.51 -1.10
C GLN A 34 -0.93 6.47 -0.05
N PHE A 35 0.15 6.72 0.70
CA PHE A 35 0.72 5.83 1.71
C PHE A 35 0.43 6.27 3.16
N THR A 36 -0.09 7.49 3.34
CA THR A 36 -0.48 8.03 4.65
C THR A 36 -2.00 8.04 4.86
N SER A 37 -2.80 7.72 3.83
CA SER A 37 -4.26 7.65 3.95
C SER A 37 -4.73 6.53 4.89
N GLN A 38 -5.93 6.70 5.45
CA GLN A 38 -6.55 5.68 6.31
C GLN A 38 -6.73 4.35 5.57
N ALA A 39 -7.17 4.39 4.31
CA ALA A 39 -7.35 3.19 3.50
C ALA A 39 -6.06 2.36 3.36
N PHE A 40 -4.91 3.03 3.23
CA PHE A 40 -3.61 2.36 3.17
C PHE A 40 -3.20 1.77 4.51
N GLN A 41 -3.42 2.50 5.61
CA GLN A 41 -3.14 2.03 6.96
C GLN A 41 -4.00 0.80 7.33
N ASP A 42 -5.28 0.82 6.97
CA ASP A 42 -6.20 -0.29 7.17
C ASP A 42 -5.77 -1.51 6.35
N PHE A 43 -5.40 -1.30 5.08
CA PHE A 43 -4.86 -2.34 4.23
C PHE A 43 -3.61 -2.98 4.85
N CYS A 44 -2.65 -2.20 5.33
CA CYS A 44 -1.46 -2.73 6.00
C CYS A 44 -1.83 -3.54 7.26
N SER A 45 -2.74 -3.03 8.08
CA SER A 45 -3.17 -3.68 9.33
C SER A 45 -3.85 -5.02 9.08
N ILE A 46 -4.79 -5.09 8.12
CA ILE A 46 -5.52 -6.31 7.76
C ILE A 46 -4.57 -7.41 7.26
N ASN A 47 -3.52 -7.02 6.54
CA ASN A 47 -2.55 -7.96 5.98
C ASN A 47 -1.37 -8.25 6.91
N GLY A 48 -1.37 -7.72 8.14
CA GLY A 48 -0.28 -7.93 9.11
C GLY A 48 1.05 -7.30 8.69
N ILE A 49 0.99 -6.22 7.91
CA ILE A 49 2.15 -5.51 7.38
C ILE A 49 2.47 -4.34 8.30
N ARG A 50 3.72 -4.27 8.78
CA ARG A 50 4.21 -3.09 9.49
C ARG A 50 4.62 -2.01 8.48
N LYS A 51 3.97 -0.84 8.52
CA LYS A 51 4.48 0.36 7.83
C LYS A 51 5.64 0.92 8.64
N ALA A 52 6.77 1.15 7.98
CA ALA A 52 7.93 1.83 8.55
C ALA A 52 7.95 3.31 8.17
#